data_AF-A0A4V2DWU3-F1
#
_entry.id   AF-A0A4V2DWU3-F1
#
_cell.length_a   1.000
_cell.length_b   1.000
_cell.length_c   1.000
_cell.angle_alpha   90.00
_cell.angle_beta   90.00
_cell.angle_gamma   90.00
#
_symmetry.space_group_name_H-M   'P 1'
#
loop_
_entity.id
_entity.type
_entity.pdbx_description
1 polymer ?
#
loop_
_entity_poly.entity_id
_entity_poly.type
_entity_poly.pdbx_seq_one_letter_code
_entity_poly.pdbx_strand_id
1 'polypeptide(L)' 'MKQQVIITKSVVGWYNIKDTDHNLLLNIAPDVFKKHFPEVSEDICVACMELDISRISELKNKKKVGN' A
#
# COMPACT_ATOMS: atom_id res chain seq x y z
N MET A 1 -0.29 -4.43 14.41
CA MET A 1 -1.76 -4.29 14.58
C MET A 1 -2.35 -4.30 13.20
N LYS A 2 -3.39 -5.10 12.94
CA LYS A 2 -4.04 -5.14 11.63
C LYS A 2 -5.09 -4.04 11.55
N GLN A 3 -5.17 -3.36 10.42
CA GLN A 3 -6.14 -2.32 10.15
C GLN A 3 -6.73 -2.52 8.75
N GLN A 4 -8.04 -2.30 8.62
CA GLN A 4 -8.70 -2.28 7.32
C GLN A 4 -8.23 -1.07 6.51
N VAL A 5 -7.86 -1.34 5.26
CA VAL A 5 -7.39 -0.33 4.30
C VAL A 5 -8.15 -0.42 3.00
N ILE A 6 -8.15 0.69 2.27
CA ILE A 6 -8.65 0.81 0.91
C ILE A 6 -7.46 0.89 -0.04
N ILE A 7 -7.37 -0.04 -0.98
CA ILE A 7 -6.33 -0.03 -2.03
C ILE A 7 -6.96 0.47 -3.33
N THR A 8 -6.35 1.48 -3.93
CA THR A 8 -6.77 2.05 -5.23
C THR A 8 -5.59 2.19 -6.16
N LYS A 9 -5.80 2.01 -7.46
CA LYS A 9 -4.78 2.19 -8.49
C LYS A 9 -4.87 3.60 -9.08
N SER A 10 -3.74 4.29 -9.19
CA SER A 10 -3.66 5.60 -9.82
C SER A 10 -3.63 5.48 -11.35
N VAL A 11 -3.85 6.60 -12.04
CA VAL A 11 -3.79 6.67 -13.52
C VAL A 11 -2.44 6.21 -14.07
N VAL A 12 -1.35 6.44 -13.32
CA VAL A 12 0.00 6.00 -13.67
C VAL A 12 0.33 4.58 -13.19
N GLY A 13 -0.67 3.84 -12.73
CA GLY A 13 -0.56 2.43 -12.35
C GLY A 13 -0.09 2.15 -10.94
N TRP A 14 0.24 3.17 -10.13
CA TRP A 14 0.71 2.99 -8.74
C TRP A 14 -0.43 2.67 -7.78
N TYR A 15 -0.11 2.06 -6.65
CA TYR A 15 -1.11 1.75 -5.62
C TYR A 15 -1.10 2.81 -4.52
N ASN A 16 -2.30 3.26 -4.14
CA ASN A 16 -2.58 4.07 -2.98
C ASN A 16 -3.26 3.21 -1.92
N ILE A 17 -2.63 3.09 -0.77
CA ILE A 17 -3.19 2.47 0.42
C ILE A 17 -3.72 3.59 1.31
N LYS A 18 -5.01 3.54 1.63
CA LYS A 18 -5.71 4.53 2.47
C LYS A 18 -6.33 3.85 3.68
N ASP A 19 -6.57 4.60 4.75
CA ASP A 19 -7.47 4.14 5.80
C ASP A 19 -8.93 4.19 5.35
N THR A 20 -9.85 3.78 6.23
CA THR A 20 -11.30 3.81 5.99
C THR A 20 -11.87 5.22 5.91
N ASP A 21 -11.15 6.22 6.42
CA ASP A 21 -11.49 7.64 6.34
C ASP A 21 -10.89 8.31 5.09
N HIS A 22 -10.37 7.51 4.15
CA HIS A 22 -9.73 7.92 2.89
C HIS A 22 -8.43 8.73 3.03
N ASN A 23 -7.81 8.78 4.20
CA ASN A 23 -6.49 9.39 4.36
C ASN A 23 -5.42 8.52 3.70
N LEU A 24 -4.51 9.15 2.96
CA LEU A 24 -3.41 8.44 2.31
C LEU A 24 -2.42 7.92 3.36
N LEU A 25 -2.33 6.59 3.47
CA LEU A 25 -1.31 5.94 4.29
C LEU A 25 -0.03 5.78 3.47
N LEU A 26 -0.09 5.18 2.28
CA LEU A 26 1.11 4.88 1.50
C LEU A 26 0.82 4.97 0.00
N ASN A 27 1.76 5.54 -0.74
CA ASN A 27 1.82 5.46 -2.19
C ASN A 27 3.01 4.58 -2.57
N ILE A 28 2.77 3.56 -3.40
CA ILE A 28 3.73 2.48 -3.66
C ILE A 28 3.69 2.06 -5.12
N ALA A 29 4.88 1.86 -5.70
CA ALA A 29 5.05 1.41 -7.08
C ALA A 29 4.61 -0.07 -7.24
N PRO A 30 4.16 -0.50 -8.42
CA PRO A 30 3.56 -1.83 -8.61
C PRO A 30 4.49 -3.00 -8.30
N ASP A 31 5.76 -2.88 -8.66
CA ASP A 31 6.82 -3.86 -8.40
C ASP A 31 7.07 -4.03 -6.90
N VAL A 32 7.13 -2.92 -6.16
CA VAL A 32 7.28 -2.92 -4.71
C VAL A 32 6.01 -3.45 -4.04
N PHE A 33 4.84 -3.08 -4.55
CA PHE A 33 3.56 -3.58 -4.05
C PHE A 33 3.47 -5.10 -4.20
N LYS A 34 3.74 -5.66 -5.38
CA LYS A 34 3.72 -7.11 -5.62
C LYS A 34 4.70 -7.87 -4.73
N LYS A 35 5.89 -7.31 -4.52
CA LYS A 35 6.91 -7.90 -3.62
C LYS A 35 6.42 -7.95 -2.18
N HIS A 36 5.74 -6.92 -1.73
CA HIS A 36 5.29 -6.78 -0.35
C HIS A 36 3.90 -7.35 -0.11
N PHE A 37 3.05 -7.48 -1.13
CA PHE A 37 1.69 -7.97 -1.00
C PHE A 37 1.37 -8.95 -2.14
N PRO A 38 2.16 -10.05 -2.29
CA PRO A 38 1.95 -11.03 -3.37
C PRO A 38 0.59 -11.74 -3.29
N GLU A 39 -0.05 -11.72 -2.13
CA GLU A 39 -1.40 -12.24 -1.91
C GLU A 39 -2.49 -11.38 -2.57
N VAL A 40 -2.17 -10.16 -3.01
CA VAL A 40 -3.11 -9.21 -3.60
C VAL A 40 -2.99 -9.26 -5.12
N SER A 41 -4.09 -9.58 -5.80
CA SER A 41 -4.14 -9.60 -7.27
C SER A 41 -3.88 -8.21 -7.88
N GLU A 42 -3.14 -8.17 -8.98
CA GLU A 42 -2.85 -6.95 -9.74
C GLU A 42 -4.07 -6.37 -10.48
N ASP A 43 -5.11 -7.18 -10.67
CA ASP A 43 -6.36 -6.81 -11.33
C ASP A 43 -7.36 -6.13 -10.38
N ILE A 44 -6.98 -5.91 -9.13
CA ILE A 44 -7.82 -5.23 -8.14
C ILE A 44 -7.92 -3.74 -8.50
N CYS A 45 -9.14 -3.30 -8.84
CA CYS A 45 -9.46 -1.88 -9.02
C CYS A 45 -9.79 -1.18 -7.68
N VAL A 46 -10.49 -1.87 -6.77
CA VAL A 46 -10.80 -1.42 -5.39
C VAL A 46 -10.90 -2.66 -4.51
N ALA A 47 -10.10 -2.74 -3.44
CA ALA A 47 -10.27 -3.76 -2.41
C ALA A 47 -10.22 -3.15 -1.02
N CYS A 48 -11.12 -3.61 -0.16
CA CYS A 48 -11.02 -3.46 1.29
C CYS A 48 -10.33 -4.71 1.84
N MET A 49 -9.20 -4.56 2.51
CA MET A 49 -8.52 -5.68 3.16
C MET A 49 -7.84 -5.24 4.45
N GLU A 50 -7.52 -6.19 5.32
CA GLU A 50 -6.71 -5.91 6.51
C GLU A 50 -5.22 -6.02 6.19
N LEU A 51 -4.46 -4.97 6.48
CA LEU A 51 -3.01 -4.96 6.39
C LEU A 51 -2.38 -4.72 7.77
N ASP A 52 -1.18 -5.28 7.97
CA ASP A 52 -0.37 -4.98 9.15
C ASP A 52 0.31 -3.60 8.99
N ILE A 53 0.00 -2.69 9.90
CA ILE A 53 0.54 -1.32 9.93
C ILE A 53 2.07 -1.32 9.99
N SER A 54 2.67 -2.32 10.64
CA SER A 54 4.14 -2.42 10.73
C SER A 54 4.78 -2.47 9.34
N ARG A 55 4.18 -3.20 8.39
CA ARG A 55 4.66 -3.31 7.01
C ARG A 55 4.57 -1.97 6.27
N ILE A 56 3.51 -1.19 6.52
CA ILE A 56 3.34 0.16 5.98
C ILE A 56 4.42 1.11 6.52
N SER A 57 4.68 1.04 7.83
CA SER A 57 5.69 1.86 8.50
C SER A 57 7.11 1.53 8.03
N GLU A 58 7.45 0.26 7.86
CA GLU A 58 8.73 -0.17 7.28
C GLU A 58 8.96 0.41 5.88
N LEU A 59 7.94 0.38 5.02
CA LEU A 59 8.00 0.92 3.67
C LEU A 59 8.16 2.44 3.65
N LYS A 60 7.47 3.16 4.57
CA LYS A 60 7.67 4.61 4.75
C LYS A 60 9.09 4.95 5.18
N ASN A 61 9.62 4.19 6.15
CA ASN A 61 10.90 4.52 6.78
C ASN A 61 12.11 4.12 5.94
N LYS A 62 11.97 3.20 4.97
CA LYS A 62 13.00 2.90 3.96
C LYS A 62 13.38 4.09 3.06
N LYS A 63 12.61 5.19 3.08
CA LYS A 63 12.95 6.43 2.35
C LYS A 63 14.00 7.32 3.03
N LYS A 64 14.60 6.94 4.15
CA LYS A 64 15.75 7.66 4.74
C LYS A 64 16.99 6.76 4.90
N VAL A 65 17.67 6.45 3.79
CA VAL A 65 19.14 6.33 3.77
C VAL A 65 19.61 6.76 2.37
N GLY A 66 19.64 8.08 2.14
CA GLY A 66 20.44 8.67 1.09
C GLY A 66 21.60 9.38 1.78
N ASN A 67 22.80 8.80 1.66
CA ASN A 67 24.04 9.57 1.64
C ASN A 67 24.27 10.04 0.21
#